data_AF-A0A800JYP5-F1
#
_entry.id   AF-A0A800JYP5-F1
#
_cell.length_a   1.000
_cell.length_b   1.000
_cell.length_c   1.000
_cell.angle_alpha   90.00
_cell.angle_beta   90.00
_cell.angle_gamma   90.00
#
_symmetry.space_group_name_H-M   'P 1'
#
loop_
_entity.id
_entity.type
_entity.pdbx_description
1 polymer ?
#
loop_
_entity_poly.entity_id
_entity_poly.type
_entity_poly.pdbx_seq_one_letter_code
_entity_poly.pdbx_strand_id
1 'polypeptide(L)'
;MRRAGLLDIGVAGPAASFILSLVLLGVGLPLSSVAPGSASQWLPFVVEFGGQPISIGSGPLVHAMAYMVFPTQLGVSPILLHPIAFAAWVGLFVTFLNLLPFGQLDGGHILYALSGRIQRVASVLFLVALVPAGRLWWGWWLWAVLVLVLSRGRLSHPRVVQPQVPLGAGRMAVVGFSILVFLITFIPVPIRL
;
A
#
# COMPACT_ATOMS: atom_id res chain seq x y z
N MET A 1 -0.10 -21.67 -15.82
CA MET A 1 1.10 -20.84 -15.58
C MET A 1 1.99 -21.48 -14.54
N ARG A 2 3.32 -21.41 -14.71
CA ARG A 2 4.30 -21.80 -13.67
C ARG A 2 4.34 -20.73 -12.57
N ARG A 3 4.60 -21.11 -11.31
CA ARG A 3 4.70 -20.17 -10.16
C ARG A 3 5.67 -19.02 -10.39
N ALA A 4 6.76 -19.31 -11.10
CA ALA A 4 7.75 -18.32 -11.54
C ALA A 4 7.12 -17.17 -12.35
N GLY A 5 6.33 -17.49 -13.37
CA GLY A 5 5.68 -16.47 -14.20
C GLY A 5 4.61 -15.67 -13.45
N LEU A 6 3.89 -16.29 -12.51
CA LEU A 6 2.93 -15.59 -11.65
C LEU A 6 3.62 -14.59 -10.71
N LEU A 7 4.78 -14.96 -10.17
CA LEU A 7 5.59 -14.06 -9.34
C LEU A 7 6.13 -12.89 -10.15
N ASP A 8 6.66 -13.15 -11.34
CA ASP A 8 7.27 -12.10 -12.16
C ASP A 8 6.23 -11.06 -12.61
N ILE A 9 5.03 -11.50 -12.99
CA ILE A 9 3.92 -10.61 -13.34
C ILE A 9 3.42 -9.84 -12.10
N GLY A 10 3.22 -10.53 -10.97
CA GLY A 10 2.73 -9.90 -9.74
C GLY A 10 3.71 -8.88 -9.15
N VAL A 11 5.01 -9.00 -9.38
CA VAL A 11 6.00 -8.08 -8.80
C VAL A 11 6.25 -6.86 -9.69
N ALA A 12 6.18 -7.02 -11.02
CA ALA A 12 6.60 -5.98 -11.96
C ALA A 12 5.83 -4.67 -11.79
N GLY A 13 4.50 -4.73 -11.67
CA GLY A 13 3.66 -3.54 -11.50
C GLY A 13 3.96 -2.78 -10.19
N PRO A 14 3.82 -3.43 -9.02
CA PRO A 14 4.12 -2.81 -7.73
C PRO A 14 5.56 -2.30 -7.61
N ALA A 15 6.55 -3.05 -8.12
CA ALA A 15 7.94 -2.62 -8.06
C ALA A 15 8.21 -1.37 -8.90
N ALA A 16 7.68 -1.31 -10.13
CA ALA A 16 7.83 -0.14 -10.99
C ALA A 16 7.15 1.10 -10.39
N SER A 17 5.92 0.94 -9.87
CA SER A 17 5.19 2.03 -9.21
C SER A 17 5.91 2.49 -7.94
N PHE A 18 6.44 1.56 -7.14
CA PHE A 18 7.20 1.87 -5.93
C PHE A 18 8.46 2.69 -6.23
N ILE A 19 9.28 2.26 -7.18
CA ILE A 19 10.53 2.94 -7.54
C ILE A 19 10.23 4.35 -8.06
N LEU A 20 9.28 4.49 -8.99
CA LEU A 20 8.90 5.79 -9.52
C LEU A 20 8.38 6.70 -8.41
N SER A 21 7.54 6.17 -7.52
CA SER A 21 6.99 6.94 -6.40
C SER A 21 8.08 7.37 -5.41
N LEU A 22 9.10 6.53 -5.14
CA LEU A 22 10.23 6.94 -4.30
C LEU A 22 11.00 8.13 -4.89
N VAL A 23 11.27 8.10 -6.20
CA VAL A 23 11.96 9.20 -6.89
C VAL A 23 11.12 10.47 -6.81
N LEU A 24 9.83 10.39 -7.14
CA LEU A 24 8.93 11.53 -7.10
C LEU A 24 8.73 12.06 -5.68
N LEU A 25 8.69 11.19 -4.67
CA LEU A 25 8.57 11.60 -3.27
C LEU A 25 9.83 12.33 -2.80
N GLY A 26 11.01 11.84 -3.19
CA GLY A 26 12.30 12.50 -2.92
C GLY A 26 12.41 13.89 -3.54
N VAL A 27 11.79 14.11 -4.70
CA VAL A 27 11.71 15.44 -5.34
C VAL A 27 10.58 16.29 -4.75
N GLY A 28 9.42 15.69 -4.49
CA GLY A 28 8.21 16.41 -4.10
C GLY A 28 8.20 16.88 -2.65
N LEU A 29 8.76 16.12 -1.71
CA LEU A 29 8.78 16.50 -0.30
C LEU A 29 9.55 17.81 -0.05
N PRO A 30 10.76 18.01 -0.59
CA PRO A 30 11.47 19.31 -0.46
C PRO A 30 10.75 20.50 -1.09
N LEU A 31 9.86 20.26 -2.07
CA LEU A 31 9.04 21.29 -2.71
C LEU A 31 7.73 21.58 -1.95
N SER A 32 7.42 20.77 -0.94
CA SER A 32 6.23 20.93 -0.09
C SER A 32 6.46 22.05 0.92
N SER A 33 5.38 22.59 1.48
CA SER A 33 5.45 23.74 2.40
C SER A 33 4.72 23.49 3.70
N VAL A 34 5.06 24.24 4.74
CA VAL A 34 4.38 24.16 6.03
C VAL A 34 3.18 25.10 5.99
N ALA A 35 2.00 24.57 6.26
CA ALA A 35 0.76 25.32 6.35
C ALA A 35 0.46 25.70 7.83
N PRO A 36 -0.27 26.81 8.05
CA PRO A 36 -0.71 27.19 9.39
C PRO A 36 -1.73 26.18 9.94
N GLY A 37 -1.71 25.99 11.27
CA GLY A 37 -2.63 25.09 11.98
C GLY A 37 -1.90 24.02 12.77
N SER A 38 -2.67 23.10 13.34
CA SER A 38 -2.18 21.94 14.09
C SER A 38 -2.40 20.66 13.30
N ALA A 39 -1.38 19.80 13.23
CA ALA A 39 -1.49 18.47 12.67
C ALA A 39 -1.32 17.39 13.74
N SER A 40 -1.43 16.13 13.33
CA SER A 40 -1.12 14.98 14.18
C SER A 40 -0.16 14.05 13.46
N GLN A 41 0.50 13.16 14.20
CA GLN A 41 1.40 12.14 13.63
C GLN A 41 0.69 11.21 12.63
N TRP A 42 -0.63 11.03 12.77
CA TRP A 42 -1.43 10.16 11.91
C TRP A 42 -1.88 10.84 10.61
N LEU A 43 -2.11 12.16 10.67
CA LEU A 43 -2.58 13.00 9.56
C LEU A 43 -1.67 14.23 9.44
N PRO A 44 -0.39 14.07 9.07
CA PRO A 44 0.57 15.17 9.04
C PRO A 44 0.49 16.02 7.77
N PHE A 45 -0.17 15.52 6.72
CA PHE A 45 -0.17 16.14 5.40
C PHE A 45 -1.51 16.76 5.08
N VAL A 46 -1.49 17.78 4.22
CA VAL A 46 -2.70 18.42 3.66
C VAL A 46 -2.50 18.60 2.15
N VAL A 47 -3.60 18.52 1.41
CA VAL A 47 -3.70 18.93 0.01
C VAL A 47 -4.91 19.82 -0.18
N GLU A 48 -4.86 20.73 -1.14
CA GLU A 48 -5.99 21.61 -1.45
C GLU A 48 -6.75 21.08 -2.66
N PHE A 49 -8.05 20.86 -2.49
CA PHE A 49 -8.96 20.50 -3.59
C PHE A 49 -10.15 21.45 -3.58
N GLY A 50 -10.35 22.19 -4.67
CA GLY A 50 -11.46 23.15 -4.77
C GLY A 50 -11.44 24.23 -3.68
N GLY A 51 -10.26 24.61 -3.19
CA GLY A 51 -10.09 25.57 -2.10
C GLY A 51 -10.38 25.03 -0.70
N GLN A 52 -10.62 23.71 -0.57
CA GLN A 52 -10.81 23.05 0.73
C GLN A 52 -9.58 22.20 1.06
N PRO A 53 -9.00 22.34 2.28
CA PRO A 53 -7.91 21.50 2.73
C PRO A 53 -8.43 20.10 3.06
N ILE A 54 -7.76 19.08 2.56
CA ILE A 54 -8.03 17.67 2.86
C ILE A 54 -6.82 17.10 3.59
N SER A 55 -7.03 16.53 4.77
CA SER A 55 -5.95 15.91 5.54
C SER A 55 -5.62 14.52 4.99
N ILE A 56 -4.33 14.25 4.86
CA ILE A 56 -3.76 13.01 4.32
C ILE A 56 -2.87 12.36 5.38
N GLY A 57 -3.04 11.05 5.53
CA GLY A 57 -2.20 10.24 6.41
C GLY A 57 -0.90 9.78 5.78
N SER A 58 0.00 9.29 6.62
CA SER A 58 1.30 8.79 6.20
C SER A 58 1.49 7.33 6.59
N GLY A 59 1.98 6.50 5.66
CA GLY A 59 2.56 5.20 6.02
C GLY A 59 4.00 5.34 6.53
N PRO A 60 4.61 4.28 7.10
CA PRO A 60 5.95 4.32 7.67
C PRO A 60 7.02 4.92 6.74
N LEU A 61 7.02 4.53 5.47
CA LEU A 61 7.99 5.03 4.49
C LEU A 61 7.84 6.54 4.24
N VAL A 62 6.62 7.00 3.95
CA VAL A 62 6.36 8.41 3.68
C VAL A 62 6.66 9.25 4.92
N HIS A 63 6.28 8.77 6.10
CA HIS A 63 6.53 9.43 7.37
C HIS A 63 8.04 9.58 7.63
N ALA A 64 8.81 8.51 7.44
CA ALA A 64 10.27 8.53 7.61
C ALA A 64 10.94 9.50 6.62
N MET A 65 10.55 9.48 5.34
CA MET A 65 11.10 10.41 4.35
C MET A 65 10.70 11.86 4.65
N ALA A 66 9.47 12.10 5.07
CA ALA A 66 9.02 13.44 5.44
C ALA A 66 9.73 13.95 6.69
N TYR A 67 10.05 13.08 7.66
CA TYR A 67 10.82 13.46 8.85
C TYR A 67 12.23 13.94 8.51
N MET A 68 12.85 13.40 7.45
CA MET A 68 14.16 13.87 6.97
C MET A 68 14.10 15.30 6.40
N VAL A 69 12.94 15.73 5.89
CA VAL A 69 12.75 17.05 5.29
C VAL A 69 12.15 18.06 6.28
N PHE A 70 11.25 17.60 7.16
CA PHE A 70 10.47 18.41 8.12
C PHE A 70 10.61 17.87 9.55
N PRO A 71 11.82 17.81 10.13
CA PRO A 71 12.07 17.10 11.39
C PRO A 71 11.33 17.69 12.60
N THR A 72 11.00 18.99 12.58
CA THR A 72 10.35 19.67 13.71
C THR A 72 8.87 19.97 13.46
N GLN A 73 8.42 19.94 12.20
CA GLN A 73 7.04 20.27 11.83
C GLN A 73 6.16 19.03 11.68
N LEU A 74 6.74 17.87 11.36
CA LEU A 74 5.98 16.65 11.09
C LEU A 74 5.13 16.24 12.30
N GLY A 75 3.81 16.28 12.12
CA GLY A 75 2.82 15.97 13.15
C GLY A 75 2.66 17.05 14.23
N VAL A 76 3.21 18.25 14.00
CA VAL A 76 2.97 19.48 14.78
C VAL A 76 2.18 20.46 13.92
N SER A 77 2.72 20.81 12.75
CA SER A 77 2.09 21.67 11.76
C SER A 77 1.74 20.86 10.50
N PRO A 78 0.64 21.18 9.80
CA PRO A 78 0.29 20.50 8.58
C PRO A 78 1.32 20.80 7.49
N ILE A 79 1.75 19.77 6.76
CA ILE A 79 2.61 19.91 5.59
C ILE A 79 1.72 19.89 4.35
N LEU A 80 1.62 21.02 3.66
CA LEU A 80 0.96 21.15 2.38
C LEU A 80 1.81 20.48 1.30
N LEU A 81 1.34 19.33 0.81
CA LEU A 81 2.07 18.54 -0.17
C LEU A 81 2.10 19.24 -1.53
N HIS A 82 3.29 19.34 -2.11
CA HIS A 82 3.44 19.70 -3.51
C HIS A 82 2.74 18.64 -4.40
N PRO A 83 2.13 19.01 -5.54
CA PRO A 83 1.44 18.06 -6.42
C PRO A 83 2.27 16.83 -6.80
N ILE A 84 3.59 17.00 -6.97
CA ILE A 84 4.52 15.89 -7.22
C ILE A 84 4.60 14.92 -6.02
N ALA A 85 4.68 15.44 -4.80
CA ALA A 85 4.70 14.63 -3.58
C ALA A 85 3.37 13.90 -3.38
N PHE A 86 2.26 14.58 -3.67
CA PHE A 86 0.94 13.98 -3.61
C PHE A 86 0.79 12.86 -4.66
N ALA A 87 1.24 13.06 -5.90
CA ALA A 87 1.24 12.01 -6.92
C ALA A 87 2.08 10.80 -6.49
N ALA A 88 3.24 11.03 -5.88
CA ALA A 88 4.07 9.97 -5.32
C ALA A 88 3.37 9.21 -4.18
N TRP A 89 2.72 9.93 -3.28
CA TRP A 89 1.91 9.34 -2.21
C TRP A 89 0.79 8.46 -2.77
N VAL A 90 0.08 8.93 -3.80
CA VAL A 90 -0.97 8.14 -4.49
C VAL A 90 -0.35 6.87 -5.10
N GLY A 91 0.81 6.97 -5.75
CA GLY A 91 1.51 5.82 -6.32
C GLY A 91 1.91 4.77 -5.27
N LEU A 92 2.41 5.19 -4.11
CA LEU A 92 2.70 4.29 -2.98
C LEU A 92 1.42 3.68 -2.41
N PHE A 93 0.32 4.44 -2.34
CA PHE A 93 -0.96 3.91 -1.88
C PHE A 93 -1.53 2.87 -2.86
N VAL A 94 -1.44 3.11 -4.17
CA VAL A 94 -1.83 2.13 -5.20
C VAL A 94 -0.93 0.89 -5.15
N THR A 95 0.37 1.07 -4.92
CA THR A 95 1.32 -0.04 -4.70
C THR A 95 0.88 -0.90 -3.51
N PHE A 96 0.57 -0.27 -2.37
CA PHE A 96 0.05 -0.96 -1.19
C PHE A 96 -1.23 -1.74 -1.51
N LEU A 97 -2.19 -1.11 -2.21
CA LEU A 97 -3.46 -1.74 -2.58
C LEU A 97 -3.23 -2.96 -3.49
N ASN A 98 -2.33 -2.87 -4.47
CA ASN A 98 -2.02 -4.00 -5.35
C ASN A 98 -1.32 -5.15 -4.60
N LEU A 99 -0.57 -4.86 -3.55
CA LEU A 99 0.09 -5.87 -2.73
C LEU A 99 -0.82 -6.48 -1.64
N LEU A 100 -2.09 -6.10 -1.59
CA LEU A 100 -3.06 -6.75 -0.71
C LEU A 100 -3.14 -8.26 -0.98
N PRO A 101 -3.35 -9.09 0.07
CA PRO A 101 -3.30 -10.53 -0.05
C PRO A 101 -4.59 -11.11 -0.66
N PHE A 102 -5.14 -10.51 -1.71
CA PHE A 102 -6.38 -10.94 -2.36
C PHE A 102 -6.10 -11.52 -3.75
N GLY A 103 -6.82 -12.59 -4.11
CA GLY A 103 -6.51 -13.39 -5.30
C GLY A 103 -6.32 -12.59 -6.59
N GLN A 104 -7.19 -11.63 -6.91
CA GLN A 104 -7.06 -10.87 -8.17
C GLN A 104 -5.94 -9.81 -8.16
N LEU A 105 -5.41 -9.49 -6.99
CA LEU A 105 -4.38 -8.48 -6.82
C LEU A 105 -2.99 -9.13 -6.86
N ASP A 106 -1.99 -8.32 -7.16
CA ASP A 106 -0.60 -8.75 -7.29
C ASP A 106 -0.07 -9.46 -6.04
N GLY A 107 -0.42 -8.96 -4.85
CA GLY A 107 -0.09 -9.60 -3.57
C GLY A 107 -0.67 -11.01 -3.42
N GLY A 108 -1.85 -11.26 -3.98
CA GLY A 108 -2.45 -12.59 -4.06
C GLY A 108 -1.62 -13.55 -4.92
N HIS A 109 -1.18 -13.12 -6.11
CA HIS A 109 -0.31 -13.90 -6.99
C HIS A 109 1.03 -14.22 -6.31
N ILE A 110 1.64 -13.24 -5.65
CA ILE A 110 2.92 -13.36 -4.93
C ILE A 110 2.80 -14.40 -3.80
N LEU A 111 1.77 -14.30 -2.96
CA LEU A 111 1.55 -15.26 -1.87
C LEU A 111 1.15 -16.64 -2.39
N TYR A 112 0.39 -16.70 -3.49
CA TYR A 112 0.02 -17.98 -4.10
C TYR A 112 1.24 -18.71 -4.67
N ALA A 113 2.24 -17.96 -5.19
CA ALA A 113 3.50 -18.52 -5.64
C ALA A 113 4.27 -19.23 -4.50
N LEU A 114 4.18 -18.71 -3.26
CA LEU A 114 4.67 -19.43 -2.07
C LEU A 114 3.83 -20.68 -1.80
N SER A 115 2.53 -20.47 -1.55
CA SER A 115 1.59 -21.53 -1.21
C SER A 115 0.17 -21.01 -1.27
N GLY A 116 -0.72 -21.74 -1.93
CA GLY A 116 -2.15 -21.44 -1.90
C GLY A 116 -2.75 -21.47 -0.49
N ARG A 117 -2.15 -22.21 0.45
CA ARG A 117 -2.57 -22.19 1.87
C ARG A 117 -2.18 -20.87 2.54
N ILE A 118 -0.96 -20.39 2.32
CA ILE A 118 -0.48 -19.11 2.86
C ILE A 118 -1.34 -17.96 2.33
N GLN A 119 -1.56 -17.93 1.01
CA GLN A 119 -2.41 -16.92 0.38
C GLN A 119 -3.81 -16.91 1.01
N ARG A 120 -4.46 -18.07 1.13
CA ARG A 120 -5.80 -18.16 1.74
C ARG A 120 -5.81 -17.65 3.19
N VAL A 121 -4.87 -18.09 4.02
CA VAL A 121 -4.78 -17.67 5.42
C VAL A 121 -4.57 -16.15 5.50
N ALA A 122 -3.65 -15.62 4.71
CA ALA A 122 -3.38 -14.18 4.64
C ALA A 122 -4.62 -13.37 4.21
N SER A 123 -5.37 -13.82 3.19
CA SER A 123 -6.61 -13.17 2.76
C SER A 123 -7.65 -13.10 3.88
N VAL A 124 -7.84 -14.21 4.60
CA VAL A 124 -8.84 -14.29 5.68
C VAL A 124 -8.42 -13.41 6.85
N LEU A 125 -7.15 -13.49 7.28
CA LEU A 125 -6.63 -12.64 8.35
C LEU A 125 -6.76 -11.15 8.00
N PHE A 126 -6.44 -10.79 6.75
CA PHE A 126 -6.54 -9.41 6.31
C PHE A 126 -8.00 -8.93 6.26
N LEU A 127 -8.95 -9.74 5.78
CA LEU A 127 -10.38 -9.39 5.84
C LEU A 127 -10.89 -9.19 7.27
N VAL A 128 -10.48 -10.06 8.19
CA VAL A 128 -10.81 -9.91 9.61
C VAL A 128 -10.22 -8.62 10.17
N ALA A 129 -8.97 -8.27 9.79
CA ALA A 129 -8.33 -7.02 10.20
C ALA A 129 -9.01 -5.76 9.62
N LEU A 130 -9.64 -5.85 8.44
CA LEU A 130 -10.38 -4.73 7.85
C LEU A 130 -11.61 -4.32 8.68
N VAL A 131 -12.21 -5.25 9.44
CA VAL A 131 -13.41 -4.97 10.26
C VAL A 131 -13.14 -3.87 11.31
N PRO A 132 -12.14 -4.00 12.21
CA PRO A 132 -11.78 -2.91 13.10
C PRO A 132 -11.11 -1.74 12.36
N ALA A 133 -10.34 -1.98 11.31
CA ALA A 133 -9.68 -0.90 10.56
C ALA A 133 -10.68 0.08 9.93
N GLY A 134 -11.88 -0.39 9.53
CA GLY A 134 -12.91 0.51 9.00
C GLY A 134 -13.47 1.51 10.00
N ARG A 135 -13.24 1.31 11.31
CA ARG A 135 -13.50 2.36 12.32
C ARG A 135 -12.49 3.50 12.26
N LEU A 136 -11.28 3.25 11.80
CA LEU A 136 -10.25 4.28 11.56
C LEU A 136 -10.55 5.05 10.28
N TRP A 137 -10.94 4.33 9.22
CA TRP A 137 -11.28 4.90 7.92
C TRP A 137 -12.32 4.04 7.19
N TRP A 138 -13.49 4.61 6.93
CA TRP A 138 -14.64 3.92 6.34
C TRP A 138 -14.32 3.24 4.99
N GLY A 139 -13.34 3.76 4.24
CA GLY A 139 -12.87 3.19 2.98
C GLY A 139 -12.37 1.75 3.11
N TRP A 140 -11.94 1.31 4.29
CA TRP A 140 -11.57 -0.10 4.52
C TRP A 140 -12.76 -1.05 4.46
N TRP A 141 -13.95 -0.63 4.90
CA TRP A 141 -15.15 -1.43 4.73
C TRP A 141 -15.59 -1.48 3.26
N LEU A 142 -15.46 -0.36 2.53
CA LEU A 142 -15.68 -0.34 1.08
C LEU A 142 -14.75 -1.35 0.39
N TRP A 143 -13.45 -1.34 0.72
CA TRP A 143 -12.49 -2.32 0.21
C TRP A 143 -12.85 -3.76 0.58
N ALA A 144 -13.27 -4.02 1.82
CA ALA A 144 -13.71 -5.35 2.24
C ALA A 144 -14.90 -5.84 1.39
N VAL A 145 -15.90 -4.98 1.15
CA VAL A 145 -17.06 -5.30 0.30
C VAL A 145 -16.63 -5.53 -1.15
N LEU A 146 -15.83 -4.62 -1.73
CA LEU A 146 -15.33 -4.75 -3.10
C LEU A 146 -14.60 -6.07 -3.30
N VAL A 147 -13.73 -6.44 -2.37
CA VAL A 147 -12.99 -7.71 -2.42
C VAL A 147 -13.93 -8.91 -2.36
N LEU A 148 -14.93 -8.90 -1.48
CA LEU A 148 -15.91 -9.99 -1.39
C LEU A 148 -16.74 -10.12 -2.67
N VAL A 149 -17.14 -9.00 -3.27
CA VAL A 149 -17.90 -8.96 -4.53
C VAL A 149 -17.05 -9.45 -5.70
N LEU A 150 -15.86 -8.87 -5.90
CA LEU A 150 -14.96 -9.21 -7.00
C LEU A 150 -14.43 -10.65 -6.92
N SER A 151 -14.21 -11.13 -5.70
CA SER A 151 -13.83 -12.52 -5.47
C SER A 151 -15.01 -13.50 -5.61
N ARG A 152 -16.25 -13.02 -5.79
CA ARG A 152 -17.49 -13.83 -5.75
C ARG A 152 -17.58 -14.67 -4.47
N GLY A 153 -17.10 -14.12 -3.36
CA GLY A 153 -16.95 -14.82 -2.07
C GLY A 153 -15.83 -15.87 -2.04
N ARG A 154 -15.05 -16.05 -3.11
CA ARG A 154 -13.95 -17.01 -3.21
C ARG A 154 -12.61 -16.32 -3.09
N LEU A 155 -12.08 -16.30 -1.87
CA LEU A 155 -10.81 -15.66 -1.53
C LEU A 155 -9.56 -16.39 -2.08
N SER A 156 -9.72 -17.54 -2.74
CA SER A 156 -8.62 -18.36 -3.21
C SER A 156 -8.58 -18.43 -4.73
N HIS A 157 -7.37 -18.35 -5.29
CA HIS A 157 -7.18 -18.67 -6.71
C HIS A 157 -7.58 -20.12 -7.04
N PRO A 158 -8.10 -20.37 -8.25
CA PRO A 158 -8.28 -21.72 -8.77
C PRO A 158 -6.97 -22.50 -8.68
N ARG A 159 -7.03 -23.73 -8.15
CA ARG A 159 -5.86 -24.58 -7.96
C ARG A 159 -5.16 -24.81 -9.30
N VAL A 160 -3.96 -24.26 -9.48
CA VAL A 160 -3.10 -24.65 -10.60
C VAL A 160 -2.52 -26.02 -10.28
N VAL A 161 -2.93 -27.04 -11.04
CA VAL A 161 -2.73 -28.49 -10.83
C VAL A 161 -1.29 -28.97 -11.03
N GLN A 162 -0.29 -28.09 -11.19
CA GLN A 162 1.06 -28.54 -11.56
C GLN A 162 1.97 -28.88 -10.36
N PRO A 163 2.79 -29.94 -10.47
CA PRO A 163 3.73 -30.39 -9.44
C PRO A 163 4.63 -29.27 -8.89
N GLN A 164 4.83 -29.31 -7.58
CA GLN A 164 5.42 -28.24 -6.79
C GLN A 164 6.95 -28.27 -6.88
N VAL A 165 7.54 -27.53 -7.82
CA VAL A 165 8.96 -27.17 -7.73
C VAL A 165 9.09 -26.02 -6.73
N PRO A 166 9.90 -26.15 -5.66
CA PRO A 166 10.13 -25.06 -4.71
C PRO A 166 10.75 -23.85 -5.42
N LEU A 167 10.40 -22.66 -4.94
CA LEU A 167 10.98 -21.41 -5.46
C LEU A 167 12.45 -21.32 -5.04
N GLY A 168 13.35 -21.02 -5.98
CA GLY A 168 14.76 -20.79 -5.68
C GLY A 168 14.97 -19.55 -4.80
N ALA A 169 16.13 -19.44 -4.16
CA ALA A 169 16.45 -18.39 -3.17
C ALA A 169 16.22 -16.95 -3.69
N GLY A 170 16.58 -16.65 -4.94
CA GLY A 170 16.35 -15.32 -5.52
C GLY A 170 14.86 -14.94 -5.59
N ARG A 171 13.98 -15.92 -5.86
CA ARG A 171 12.53 -15.68 -5.89
C ARG A 171 11.95 -15.52 -4.48
N MET A 172 12.57 -16.12 -3.47
CA MET A 172 12.21 -15.85 -2.06
C MET A 172 12.59 -14.45 -1.62
N ALA A 173 13.74 -13.94 -2.06
CA ALA A 173 14.10 -12.55 -1.81
C ALA A 173 13.07 -11.58 -2.40
N VAL A 174 12.58 -11.84 -3.61
CA VAL A 174 11.55 -11.02 -4.27
C VAL A 174 10.22 -11.03 -3.50
N VAL A 175 9.80 -12.20 -3.00
CA VAL A 175 8.59 -12.29 -2.16
C VAL A 175 8.78 -11.52 -0.86
N GLY A 176 9.92 -11.70 -0.19
CA GLY A 176 10.26 -10.98 1.03
C GLY A 176 10.28 -9.46 0.83
N PHE A 177 10.87 -8.99 -0.27
CA PHE A 177 10.86 -7.58 -0.67
C PHE A 177 9.43 -7.06 -0.87
N SER A 178 8.57 -7.82 -1.56
CA SER A 178 7.18 -7.42 -1.80
C SER A 178 6.37 -7.31 -0.50
N ILE A 179 6.59 -8.23 0.45
CA ILE A 179 5.99 -8.16 1.79
C ILE A 179 6.51 -6.94 2.55
N LEU A 180 7.81 -6.63 2.46
CA LEU A 180 8.37 -5.44 3.08
C LEU A 180 7.74 -4.17 2.51
N VAL A 181 7.67 -4.05 1.18
CA VAL A 181 7.04 -2.92 0.49
C VAL A 181 5.59 -2.75 0.96
N PHE A 182 4.82 -3.83 0.99
CA PHE A 182 3.44 -3.83 1.51
C PHE A 182 3.35 -3.24 2.93
N LEU A 183 4.23 -3.67 3.85
CA LEU A 183 4.22 -3.21 5.23
C LEU A 183 4.61 -1.72 5.36
N ILE A 184 5.67 -1.28 4.67
CA ILE A 184 6.17 0.10 4.82
C ILE A 184 5.32 1.14 4.07
N THR A 185 4.49 0.69 3.11
CA THR A 185 3.54 1.52 2.36
C THR A 185 2.12 1.50 2.91
N PHE A 186 1.85 0.72 3.96
CA PHE A 186 0.54 0.69 4.61
C PHE A 186 0.19 2.04 5.23
N ILE A 187 -1.00 2.56 4.90
CA ILE A 187 -1.51 3.85 5.38
C ILE A 187 -2.84 3.62 6.12
N PRO A 188 -2.88 3.58 7.46
CA PRO A 188 -4.08 3.22 8.22
C PRO A 188 -5.27 4.15 7.98
N VAL A 189 -5.01 5.45 7.86
CA VAL A 189 -6.03 6.48 7.56
C VAL A 189 -5.53 7.30 6.38
N PRO A 190 -5.86 6.90 5.14
CA PRO A 190 -5.35 7.57 3.95
C PRO A 190 -5.81 9.02 3.83
N ILE A 191 -7.11 9.25 4.04
CA ILE A 191 -7.76 10.55 3.82
C ILE A 191 -8.79 10.81 4.91
N ARG A 192 -8.82 12.06 5.41
CA ARG A 192 -9.90 12.58 6.24
C ARG A 192 -10.32 13.96 5.72
N LEU A 193 -11.63 14.10 5.49
CA LEU A 193 -12.28 15.37 5.15
C LEU A 193 -12.58 16.18 6.42
#